data_AF-A0A2G6GVB0-F1
#
_entry.id   AF-A0A2G6GVB0-F1
#
_cell.length_a   1.000
_cell.length_b   1.000
_cell.length_c   1.000
_cell.angle_alpha   90.00
_cell.angle_beta   90.00
_cell.angle_gamma   90.00
#
_symmetry.space_group_name_H-M   'P 1'
#
loop_
_entity.id
_entity.type
_entity.pdbx_description
1 polymer ?
#
loop_
_entity_poly.entity_id
_entity_poly.type
_entity_poly.pdbx_seq_one_letter_code
_entity_poly.pdbx_strand_id
1 'polypeptide(L)'
;MAYQFSPQDLLQIEEHGLTPEQIQTQIDRFHEGFPRLQLDGPATLSRGIIRLSEDELEALQKEYDASSASCTKFVPASGAATRLFKRLYAHLDKPTQGNPLKASLAHYPFAPMVADFLAGSGQQVDELEEKGDYAPIVRAIVDPQALGLAVRPKALIPFHRQEDGTTRTPIEEHLVEGALYARRQDGTVHIHFTVSPQHEASIRAHAMAVVSSLEQRYGVKYHLGFSLQSPSTDTIAARLDGSPYRDTAGRFVFRPAGHGALLENLSVLEGELVFIKNIDNVAPDRLKAQEATGSLQHAGRAGW
;
A
#
# COMPACT_ATOMS: atom_id res chain seq x y z
N MET A 1 -12.71 4.05 33.86
CA MET A 1 -13.82 3.13 34.20
C MET A 1 -13.91 2.12 33.07
N ALA A 2 -14.06 0.83 33.36
CA ALA A 2 -14.17 -0.19 32.32
C ALA A 2 -15.42 0.06 31.46
N TYR A 3 -15.26 -0.04 30.14
CA TYR A 3 -16.34 0.04 29.18
C TYR A 3 -17.25 -1.17 29.34
N GLN A 4 -18.56 -0.95 29.38
CA GLN A 4 -19.52 -2.04 29.48
C GLN A 4 -19.90 -2.53 28.08
N PHE A 5 -19.44 -3.72 27.73
CA PHE A 5 -19.75 -4.37 26.46
C PHE A 5 -21.13 -5.04 26.50
N SER A 6 -21.93 -4.85 25.45
CA SER A 6 -23.15 -5.62 25.22
C SER A 6 -22.83 -7.02 24.67
N PRO A 7 -23.78 -7.98 24.69
CA PRO A 7 -23.57 -9.29 24.06
C PRO A 7 -23.23 -9.19 22.56
N GLN A 8 -23.83 -8.23 21.86
CA GLN A 8 -23.54 -7.97 20.45
C GLN A 8 -22.12 -7.43 20.26
N ASP A 9 -21.63 -6.61 21.19
CA ASP A 9 -20.25 -6.11 21.16
C ASP A 9 -19.25 -7.26 21.34
N LEU A 10 -19.52 -8.18 22.28
CA LEU A 10 -18.64 -9.32 22.53
C LEU A 10 -18.53 -10.23 21.31
N LEU A 11 -19.66 -10.51 20.65
CA LEU A 11 -19.67 -11.27 19.39
C LEU A 11 -18.89 -10.55 18.29
N GLN A 12 -19.11 -9.23 18.12
CA GLN A 12 -18.40 -8.46 17.12
C GLN A 12 -16.87 -8.45 17.38
N ILE A 13 -16.47 -8.34 18.65
CA ILE A 13 -15.06 -8.35 19.06
C ILE A 13 -14.40 -9.69 18.73
N GLU A 14 -15.08 -10.80 19.06
CA GLU A 14 -14.61 -12.16 18.78
C GLU A 14 -14.52 -12.43 17.27
N GLU A 15 -15.55 -12.05 16.50
CA GLU A 15 -15.56 -12.15 15.03
C GLU A 15 -14.42 -11.36 14.38
N HIS A 16 -13.98 -10.28 15.02
CA HIS A 16 -12.86 -9.45 14.56
C HIS A 16 -11.49 -9.94 15.06
N GLY A 17 -11.44 -11.08 15.76
CA GLY A 17 -10.21 -11.67 16.30
C GLY A 17 -9.59 -10.88 17.45
N LEU A 18 -10.39 -10.06 18.15
CA LEU A 18 -9.98 -9.24 19.28
C LEU A 18 -10.53 -9.82 20.58
N THR A 19 -10.00 -9.37 21.72
CA THR A 19 -10.56 -9.64 23.04
C THR A 19 -11.14 -8.36 23.68
N PRO A 20 -12.11 -8.48 24.60
CA PRO A 20 -12.65 -7.32 25.33
C PRO A 20 -11.56 -6.51 26.04
N GLU A 21 -10.51 -7.16 26.54
CA GLU A 21 -9.36 -6.53 27.19
C GLU A 21 -8.53 -5.71 26.19
N GLN A 22 -8.34 -6.21 24.97
CA GLN A 22 -7.66 -5.45 23.91
C GLN A 22 -8.46 -4.20 23.54
N ILE A 23 -9.78 -4.30 23.41
CA ILE A 23 -10.63 -3.12 23.15
C ILE A 23 -10.61 -2.15 24.30
N GLN A 24 -10.69 -2.64 25.55
CA GLN A 24 -10.59 -1.79 26.73
C GLN A 24 -9.28 -1.01 26.73
N THR A 25 -8.16 -1.69 26.44
CA THR A 25 -6.85 -1.04 26.32
C THR A 25 -6.83 0.05 25.24
N GLN A 26 -7.48 -0.19 24.10
CA GLN A 26 -7.61 0.82 23.04
C GLN A 26 -8.44 2.04 23.51
N ILE A 27 -9.52 1.81 24.25
CA ILE A 27 -10.37 2.88 24.81
C ILE A 27 -9.58 3.69 25.84
N ASP A 28 -8.87 3.02 26.75
CA ASP A 28 -8.09 3.68 27.79
C ASP A 28 -7.02 4.59 27.17
N ARG A 29 -6.39 4.17 26.06
CA ARG A 29 -5.44 5.00 25.30
C ARG A 29 -6.03 6.29 24.73
N PHE A 30 -7.34 6.35 24.44
CA PHE A 30 -7.97 7.61 24.02
C PHE A 30 -8.06 8.62 25.16
N HIS A 31 -8.15 8.15 26.40
CA HIS A 31 -8.24 8.99 27.58
C HIS A 31 -6.88 9.33 28.18
N GLU A 32 -6.00 8.33 28.31
CA GLU A 32 -4.68 8.47 28.91
C GLU A 32 -3.66 9.06 27.92
N GLY A 33 -3.96 8.98 26.63
CA GLY A 33 -3.04 9.29 25.55
C GLY A 33 -1.99 8.19 25.34
N PHE A 34 -1.16 8.37 24.32
CA PHE A 34 -0.04 7.48 24.08
C PHE A 34 1.19 7.98 24.86
N PRO A 35 1.99 7.07 25.45
CA PRO A 35 3.25 7.47 26.07
C PRO A 35 4.08 8.22 25.04
N ARG A 36 4.66 9.35 25.45
CA ARG A 36 5.55 10.11 24.57
C ARG A 36 6.74 9.22 24.23
N LEU A 37 6.94 8.98 22.94
CA LEU A 37 8.14 8.31 22.46
C LEU A 37 9.35 9.14 22.91
N GLN A 38 10.22 8.55 23.73
CA GLN A 38 11.49 9.18 24.06
C GLN A 38 12.39 9.07 22.82
N LEU A 39 12.50 10.18 22.10
CA LEU A 39 13.38 10.27 20.95
C LEU A 39 14.82 10.39 21.46
N ASP A 40 15.64 9.40 21.15
CA ASP A 40 17.08 9.44 21.41
C ASP A 40 17.75 10.62 20.66
N GLY A 41 17.32 10.86 19.42
CA GLY A 41 17.76 11.95 18.56
C GLY A 41 17.46 11.65 17.08
N PRO A 42 17.79 12.56 16.15
CA PRO A 42 17.68 12.25 14.72
C PRO A 42 18.70 11.17 14.33
N ALA A 43 18.31 10.31 13.40
CA ALA A 43 19.25 9.39 12.78
C ALA A 43 20.24 10.18 11.91
N THR A 44 21.54 9.98 12.13
CA THR A 44 22.64 10.60 11.36
C THR A 44 23.62 9.54 10.89
N LEU A 45 24.55 9.90 9.99
CA LEU A 45 25.60 9.00 9.49
C LEU A 45 26.49 8.41 10.60
N SER A 46 26.52 9.03 11.78
CA SER A 46 27.24 8.55 12.95
C SER A 46 26.31 8.03 14.06
N ARG A 47 24.99 8.05 13.83
CA ARG A 47 23.95 7.68 14.79
C ARG A 47 22.79 6.99 14.09
N GLY A 48 22.90 5.67 13.91
CA GLY A 48 21.81 4.83 13.40
C GLY A 48 21.75 4.68 11.88
N ILE A 49 22.44 5.51 11.10
CA ILE A 49 22.60 5.34 9.64
C ILE A 49 24.04 4.96 9.34
N ILE A 50 24.25 3.83 8.66
CA ILE A 50 25.55 3.43 8.13
C ILE A 50 25.58 3.84 6.66
N ARG A 51 26.60 4.59 6.25
CA ARG A 51 26.86 4.86 4.84
C ARG A 51 27.94 3.93 4.33
N LEU A 52 27.60 3.13 3.34
CA LEU A 52 28.53 2.21 2.68
C LEU A 52 29.29 2.97 1.58
N SER A 53 30.58 2.70 1.49
CA SER A 53 31.40 3.04 0.33
C SER A 53 31.03 2.18 -0.88
N GLU A 54 31.49 2.57 -2.07
CA GLU A 54 31.26 1.81 -3.30
C GLU A 54 31.87 0.41 -3.21
N ASP A 55 33.09 0.29 -2.67
CA ASP A 55 33.78 -0.99 -2.48
C ASP A 55 33.04 -1.92 -1.50
N GLU A 56 32.54 -1.38 -0.38
CA GLU A 56 31.74 -2.15 0.58
C GLU A 56 30.42 -2.62 -0.02
N LEU A 57 29.78 -1.76 -0.81
CA LEU A 57 28.54 -2.08 -1.50
C LEU A 57 28.74 -3.21 -2.51
N GLU A 58 29.78 -3.14 -3.34
CA GLU A 58 30.12 -4.20 -4.29
C GLU A 58 30.46 -5.53 -3.60
N ALA A 59 31.16 -5.48 -2.46
CA ALA A 59 31.50 -6.66 -1.68
C ALA A 59 30.24 -7.33 -1.11
N LEU A 60 29.34 -6.56 -0.51
CA LEU A 60 28.08 -7.06 0.07
C LEU A 60 27.11 -7.57 -1.01
N GLN A 61 27.09 -6.94 -2.19
CA GLN A 61 26.31 -7.45 -3.33
C GLN A 61 26.81 -8.82 -3.78
N LYS A 62 28.13 -9.00 -3.92
CA LYS A 62 28.71 -10.31 -4.25
C LYS A 62 28.38 -11.36 -3.20
N GLU A 63 28.41 -10.99 -1.92
CA GLU A 63 28.03 -11.89 -0.82
C GLU A 63 26.53 -12.27 -0.89
N TYR A 64 25.65 -11.29 -1.14
CA TYR A 64 24.22 -11.51 -1.31
C TYR A 64 23.91 -12.46 -2.49
N ASP A 65 24.53 -12.21 -3.64
CA ASP A 65 24.36 -13.01 -4.86
C ASP A 65 24.88 -14.44 -4.68
N ALA A 66 25.98 -14.61 -3.94
CA ALA A 66 26.56 -15.91 -3.61
C ALA A 66 25.79 -16.68 -2.53
N SER A 67 25.00 -15.98 -1.71
CA SER A 67 24.25 -16.57 -0.60
C SER A 67 23.26 -17.64 -1.08
N SER A 68 23.05 -18.67 -0.26
CA SER A 68 21.96 -19.64 -0.44
C SER A 68 20.74 -19.31 0.43
N ALA A 69 20.76 -18.18 1.14
CA ALA A 69 19.71 -17.80 2.06
C ALA A 69 18.37 -17.64 1.33
N SER A 70 17.32 -18.21 1.89
CA SER A 70 15.96 -17.99 1.43
C SER A 70 15.60 -16.50 1.48
N CYS A 71 14.95 -15.99 0.43
CA CYS A 71 14.63 -14.57 0.33
C CYS A 71 13.18 -14.37 -0.09
N THR A 72 12.45 -13.56 0.68
CA THR A 72 11.05 -13.24 0.42
C THR A 72 10.86 -11.73 0.37
N LYS A 73 10.22 -11.24 -0.69
CA LYS A 73 9.77 -9.85 -0.75
C LYS A 73 8.36 -9.74 -0.18
N PHE A 74 8.22 -9.04 0.93
CA PHE A 74 6.96 -8.79 1.60
C PHE A 74 6.38 -7.41 1.22
N VAL A 75 5.14 -7.42 0.72
CA VAL A 75 4.47 -6.22 0.21
C VAL A 75 3.09 -6.04 0.86
N PRO A 76 2.93 -5.07 1.78
CA PRO A 76 1.63 -4.72 2.32
C PRO A 76 0.72 -4.06 1.28
N ALA A 77 -0.30 -4.78 0.81
CA ALA A 77 -1.16 -4.40 -0.32
C ALA A 77 -2.64 -4.22 0.04
N SER A 78 -2.99 -4.27 1.33
CA SER A 78 -4.36 -4.18 1.84
C SER A 78 -4.97 -2.77 1.82
N GLY A 79 -4.15 -1.73 1.58
CA GLY A 79 -4.58 -0.34 1.66
C GLY A 79 -5.54 0.08 0.54
N ALA A 80 -6.71 0.58 0.93
CA ALA A 80 -7.62 1.30 0.02
C ALA A 80 -7.05 2.66 -0.40
N ALA A 81 -7.40 3.10 -1.61
CA ALA A 81 -6.94 4.35 -2.18
C ALA A 81 -7.71 5.59 -1.73
N THR A 82 -8.73 5.45 -0.86
CA THR A 82 -9.69 6.51 -0.51
C THR A 82 -9.04 7.83 -0.08
N ARG A 83 -7.91 7.78 0.66
CA ARG A 83 -7.17 8.99 1.06
C ARG A 83 -6.54 9.73 -0.11
N LEU A 84 -6.11 9.03 -1.16
CA LEU A 84 -5.54 9.63 -2.38
C LEU A 84 -6.56 10.54 -3.07
N PHE A 85 -7.84 10.18 -3.01
CA PHE A 85 -8.92 10.88 -3.70
C PHE A 85 -9.74 11.81 -2.80
N LYS A 86 -9.35 12.01 -1.53
CA LYS A 86 -10.09 12.86 -0.57
C LYS A 86 -10.36 14.27 -1.11
N ARG A 87 -9.38 14.87 -1.80
CA ARG A 87 -9.53 16.21 -2.41
C ARG A 87 -10.54 16.22 -3.56
N LEU A 88 -10.64 15.13 -4.29
CA LEU A 88 -11.59 15.00 -5.40
C LEU A 88 -13.03 14.87 -4.87
N TYR A 89 -13.25 14.05 -3.84
CA TYR A 89 -14.55 14.01 -3.15
C TYR A 89 -14.95 15.38 -2.59
N ALA A 90 -14.02 16.05 -1.91
CA ALA A 90 -14.28 17.40 -1.39
C ALA A 90 -14.65 18.41 -2.50
N HIS A 91 -14.09 18.26 -3.70
CA HIS A 91 -14.43 19.10 -4.86
C HIS A 91 -15.86 18.84 -5.37
N LEU A 92 -16.34 17.58 -5.34
CA LEU A 92 -17.72 17.27 -5.70
C LEU A 92 -18.73 17.84 -4.70
N ASP A 93 -18.40 17.78 -3.40
CA ASP A 93 -19.26 18.31 -2.34
C ASP A 93 -19.30 19.85 -2.35
N LYS A 94 -18.13 20.48 -2.49
CA LYS A 94 -17.96 21.93 -2.54
C LYS A 94 -16.91 22.26 -3.61
N PRO A 95 -17.35 22.68 -4.81
CA PRO A 95 -16.43 23.01 -5.90
C PRO A 95 -15.35 23.99 -5.45
N THR A 96 -14.11 23.52 -5.48
CA THR A 96 -12.94 24.34 -5.16
C THR A 96 -12.55 25.17 -6.37
N GLN A 97 -12.06 26.39 -6.17
CA GLN A 97 -11.44 27.14 -7.28
C GLN A 97 -10.13 26.46 -7.73
N GLY A 98 -9.96 26.35 -9.04
CA GLY A 98 -8.79 25.74 -9.68
C GLY A 98 -8.86 24.22 -9.83
N ASN A 99 -7.83 23.65 -10.47
CA ASN A 99 -7.76 22.23 -10.82
C ASN A 99 -7.66 21.33 -9.55
N PRO A 100 -8.63 20.46 -9.26
CA PRO A 100 -8.62 19.58 -8.10
C PRO A 100 -7.60 18.44 -8.18
N LEU A 101 -7.09 18.08 -9.36
CA LEU A 101 -6.07 17.04 -9.54
C LEU A 101 -4.67 17.50 -9.10
N LYS A 102 -4.39 18.81 -9.11
CA LYS A 102 -3.06 19.48 -8.91
C LYS A 102 -2.19 19.59 -10.17
N ALA A 103 -2.49 18.83 -11.21
CA ALA A 103 -1.89 18.92 -12.53
C ALA A 103 -2.93 18.54 -13.59
N SER A 104 -2.64 18.79 -14.87
CA SER A 104 -3.50 18.29 -15.96
C SER A 104 -3.65 16.78 -15.88
N LEU A 105 -4.86 16.27 -16.19
CA LEU A 105 -5.18 14.85 -16.22
C LEU A 105 -4.17 14.05 -17.03
N ALA A 106 -3.63 14.61 -18.12
CA ALA A 106 -2.64 13.97 -18.97
C ALA A 106 -1.39 13.48 -18.22
N HIS A 107 -1.06 14.04 -17.04
CA HIS A 107 0.06 13.60 -16.22
C HIS A 107 -0.20 12.34 -15.39
N TYR A 108 -1.46 11.91 -15.26
CA TYR A 108 -1.84 10.76 -14.43
C TYR A 108 -1.86 9.46 -15.25
N PRO A 109 -1.29 8.35 -14.76
CA PRO A 109 -1.25 7.08 -15.48
C PRO A 109 -2.62 6.56 -15.92
N PHE A 110 -3.68 6.87 -15.15
CA PHE A 110 -5.05 6.50 -15.45
C PHE A 110 -5.77 7.42 -16.46
N ALA A 111 -5.09 8.45 -17.00
CA ALA A 111 -5.69 9.42 -17.92
C ALA A 111 -6.40 8.80 -19.13
N PRO A 112 -5.82 7.78 -19.82
CA PRO A 112 -6.49 7.18 -20.98
C PRO A 112 -7.86 6.60 -20.61
N MET A 113 -7.96 5.93 -19.46
CA MET A 113 -9.24 5.35 -19.01
C MET A 113 -10.31 6.42 -18.74
N VAL A 114 -9.90 7.58 -18.21
CA VAL A 114 -10.82 8.70 -17.96
C VAL A 114 -11.24 9.35 -19.26
N ALA A 115 -10.30 9.54 -20.20
CA ALA A 115 -10.59 10.08 -21.52
C ALA A 115 -11.56 9.18 -22.29
N ASP A 116 -11.31 7.87 -22.34
CA ASP A 116 -12.16 6.89 -23.01
C ASP A 116 -13.59 6.86 -22.42
N PHE A 117 -13.69 6.90 -21.08
CA PHE A 117 -14.98 6.92 -20.39
C PHE A 117 -15.80 8.17 -20.75
N LEU A 118 -15.18 9.35 -20.75
CA LEU A 118 -15.83 10.62 -21.08
C LEU A 118 -16.15 10.74 -22.58
N ALA A 119 -15.30 10.21 -23.45
CA ALA A 119 -15.55 10.17 -24.89
C ALA A 119 -16.83 9.36 -25.20
N GLY A 120 -17.10 8.30 -24.41
CA GLY A 120 -18.35 7.53 -24.49
C GLY A 120 -19.63 8.34 -24.22
N SER A 121 -19.53 9.46 -23.49
CA SER A 121 -20.63 10.41 -23.28
C SER A 121 -20.52 11.68 -24.14
N GLY A 122 -19.62 11.70 -25.12
CA GLY A 122 -19.39 12.83 -26.02
C GLY A 122 -18.65 14.01 -25.39
N GLN A 123 -17.96 13.79 -24.26
CA GLN A 123 -17.18 14.81 -23.56
C GLN A 123 -15.69 14.62 -23.81
N GLN A 124 -14.96 15.71 -24.05
CA GLN A 124 -13.51 15.69 -24.23
C GLN A 124 -12.79 16.29 -23.02
N VAL A 125 -11.74 15.62 -22.56
CA VAL A 125 -10.96 16.03 -21.38
C VAL A 125 -10.37 17.43 -21.57
N ASP A 126 -9.72 17.67 -22.72
CA ASP A 126 -9.02 18.94 -22.97
C ASP A 126 -9.99 20.13 -22.91
N GLU A 127 -11.18 19.99 -23.50
CA GLU A 127 -12.22 21.02 -23.43
C GLU A 127 -12.72 21.28 -22.00
N LEU A 128 -12.84 20.23 -21.18
CA LEU A 128 -13.26 20.33 -19.79
C LEU A 128 -12.18 21.02 -18.94
N GLU A 129 -10.90 20.68 -19.14
CA GLU A 129 -9.78 21.32 -18.43
C GLU A 129 -9.64 22.80 -18.83
N GLU A 130 -9.80 23.14 -20.12
CA GLU A 130 -9.78 24.52 -20.62
C GLU A 130 -10.93 25.37 -20.06
N LYS A 131 -12.14 24.80 -19.98
CA LYS A 131 -13.32 25.46 -19.38
C LYS A 131 -13.26 25.51 -17.86
N GLY A 132 -12.33 24.78 -17.24
CA GLY A 132 -12.25 24.61 -15.79
C GLY A 132 -13.39 23.77 -15.20
N ASP A 133 -14.12 23.01 -16.02
CA ASP A 133 -15.20 22.13 -15.59
C ASP A 133 -14.65 20.74 -15.22
N TYR A 134 -14.14 20.64 -14.00
CA TYR A 134 -13.56 19.39 -13.51
C TYR A 134 -14.59 18.40 -12.97
N ALA A 135 -15.87 18.77 -12.82
CA ALA A 135 -16.85 17.90 -12.20
C ALA A 135 -17.09 16.58 -12.96
N PRO A 136 -17.16 16.55 -14.31
CA PRO A 136 -17.24 15.30 -15.07
C PRO A 136 -15.98 14.44 -14.93
N ILE A 137 -14.80 15.05 -14.99
CA ILE A 137 -13.50 14.36 -14.82
C ILE A 137 -13.43 13.69 -13.44
N VAL A 138 -13.77 14.46 -12.40
CA VAL A 138 -13.74 13.96 -11.02
C VAL A 138 -14.75 12.84 -10.82
N ARG A 139 -15.99 12.97 -11.32
CA ARG A 139 -16.99 11.89 -11.26
C ARG A 139 -16.51 10.62 -11.96
N ALA A 140 -15.96 10.75 -13.17
CA ALA A 140 -15.41 9.60 -13.90
C ALA A 140 -14.36 8.83 -13.07
N ILE A 141 -13.51 9.56 -12.32
CA ILE A 141 -12.46 8.96 -11.49
C ILE A 141 -13.02 8.26 -10.24
N VAL A 142 -13.90 8.93 -9.46
CA VAL A 142 -14.22 8.50 -8.10
C VAL A 142 -15.53 7.73 -7.96
N ASP A 143 -16.47 7.88 -8.91
CA ASP A 143 -17.79 7.27 -8.84
C ASP A 143 -17.68 5.75 -9.09
N PRO A 144 -18.19 4.88 -8.18
CA PRO A 144 -18.24 3.44 -8.38
C PRO A 144 -19.05 3.00 -9.60
N GLN A 145 -19.99 3.81 -10.10
CA GLN A 145 -20.74 3.56 -11.33
C GLN A 145 -19.97 3.98 -12.61
N ALA A 146 -18.85 4.69 -12.44
CA ALA A 146 -17.91 5.04 -13.50
C ALA A 146 -16.66 4.15 -13.40
N LEU A 147 -15.45 4.72 -13.29
CA LEU A 147 -14.22 3.94 -13.15
C LEU A 147 -14.00 3.43 -11.72
N GLY A 148 -14.57 4.11 -10.73
CA GLY A 148 -14.50 3.73 -9.32
C GLY A 148 -13.08 3.62 -8.76
N LEU A 149 -12.11 4.42 -9.25
CA LEU A 149 -10.70 4.28 -8.86
C LEU A 149 -10.48 4.50 -7.36
N ALA A 150 -11.32 5.30 -6.71
CA ALA A 150 -11.23 5.60 -5.30
C ALA A 150 -11.63 4.45 -4.35
N VAL A 151 -12.40 3.47 -4.86
CA VAL A 151 -12.79 2.27 -4.11
C VAL A 151 -11.95 1.05 -4.50
N ARG A 152 -11.05 1.17 -5.48
CA ARG A 152 -10.10 0.11 -5.82
C ARG A 152 -8.96 0.04 -4.78
N PRO A 153 -8.40 -1.16 -4.54
CA PRO A 153 -7.15 -1.27 -3.79
C PRO A 153 -6.05 -0.51 -4.54
N LYS A 154 -5.14 0.16 -3.80
CA LYS A 154 -4.00 0.88 -4.41
C LYS A 154 -3.21 -0.01 -5.37
N ALA A 155 -3.07 -1.28 -5.00
CA ALA A 155 -2.44 -2.36 -5.73
C ALA A 155 -2.88 -2.49 -7.21
N LEU A 156 -4.07 -2.02 -7.56
CA LEU A 156 -4.68 -2.18 -8.90
C LEU A 156 -4.93 -0.85 -9.61
N ILE A 157 -4.49 0.27 -9.06
CA ILE A 157 -4.63 1.57 -9.71
C ILE A 157 -3.50 1.73 -10.72
N PRO A 158 -3.76 2.19 -11.96
CA PRO A 158 -2.70 2.48 -12.92
C PRO A 158 -1.64 3.41 -12.30
N PHE A 159 -0.37 2.99 -12.32
CA PHE A 159 0.66 3.59 -11.48
C PHE A 159 1.85 4.17 -12.25
N HIS A 160 2.46 3.40 -13.16
CA HIS A 160 3.55 3.92 -13.99
C HIS A 160 3.28 3.69 -15.47
N ARG A 161 3.32 4.78 -16.25
CA ARG A 161 3.38 4.69 -17.70
C ARG A 161 4.78 4.28 -18.16
N GLN A 162 4.81 3.35 -19.09
CA GLN A 162 5.99 2.82 -19.73
C GLN A 162 6.27 3.60 -21.03
N GLU A 163 7.48 3.46 -21.57
CA GLU A 163 7.88 4.14 -22.81
C GLU A 163 7.05 3.68 -24.03
N ASP A 164 6.56 2.44 -24.02
CA ASP A 164 5.69 1.87 -25.03
C ASP A 164 4.21 2.31 -24.90
N GLY A 165 3.91 3.22 -23.96
CA GLY A 165 2.56 3.73 -23.70
C GLY A 165 1.70 2.84 -22.82
N THR A 166 2.16 1.63 -22.47
CA THR A 166 1.45 0.77 -21.51
C THR A 166 1.52 1.34 -20.09
N THR A 167 0.64 0.88 -19.20
CA THR A 167 0.66 1.27 -17.80
C THR A 167 0.69 0.05 -16.90
N ARG A 168 1.61 0.03 -15.95
CA ARG A 168 1.69 -1.00 -14.91
C ARG A 168 0.96 -0.54 -13.65
N THR A 169 0.32 -1.50 -13.00
CA THR A 169 -0.17 -1.39 -11.63
C THR A 169 0.98 -1.59 -10.64
N PRO A 170 0.81 -1.22 -9.35
CA PRO A 170 1.86 -1.45 -8.38
C PRO A 170 2.18 -2.93 -8.16
N ILE A 171 1.21 -3.84 -8.32
CA ILE A 171 1.48 -5.30 -8.28
C ILE A 171 2.53 -5.68 -9.33
N GLU A 172 2.34 -5.26 -10.58
CA GLU A 172 3.28 -5.53 -11.67
C GLU A 172 4.66 -4.92 -11.38
N GLU A 173 4.68 -3.70 -10.85
CA GLU A 173 5.91 -3.01 -10.49
C GLU A 173 6.68 -3.72 -9.37
N HIS A 174 5.99 -4.32 -8.40
CA HIS A 174 6.63 -5.13 -7.36
C HIS A 174 7.15 -6.47 -7.87
N LEU A 175 6.45 -7.10 -8.83
CA LEU A 175 6.94 -8.30 -9.52
C LEU A 175 8.25 -7.98 -10.25
N VAL A 176 8.25 -6.90 -11.06
CA VAL A 176 9.44 -6.42 -11.78
C VAL A 176 10.62 -6.20 -10.83
N GLU A 177 10.43 -5.43 -9.76
CA GLU A 177 11.48 -5.23 -8.75
C GLU A 177 11.95 -6.54 -8.10
N GLY A 178 11.02 -7.46 -7.81
CA GLY A 178 11.36 -8.76 -7.24
C GLY A 178 12.28 -9.56 -8.14
N ALA A 179 12.07 -9.53 -9.46
CA ALA A 179 12.98 -10.16 -10.41
C ALA A 179 14.37 -9.51 -10.45
N LEU A 180 14.48 -8.23 -10.11
CA LEU A 180 15.75 -7.50 -10.15
C LEU A 180 16.64 -7.78 -8.94
N TYR A 181 16.08 -7.88 -7.73
CA TYR A 181 16.89 -7.98 -6.51
C TYR A 181 16.49 -9.11 -5.55
N ALA A 182 15.36 -9.78 -5.74
CA ALA A 182 14.91 -10.89 -4.88
C ALA A 182 14.98 -12.26 -5.60
N ARG A 183 15.61 -12.30 -6.79
CA ARG A 183 15.86 -13.51 -7.56
C ARG A 183 16.94 -14.35 -6.88
N ARG A 184 16.67 -15.64 -6.70
CA ARG A 184 17.64 -16.63 -6.22
C ARG A 184 18.41 -17.29 -7.36
N GLN A 185 19.47 -18.02 -7.00
CA GLN A 185 20.36 -18.71 -7.95
C GLN A 185 19.63 -19.75 -8.83
N ASP A 186 18.56 -20.36 -8.31
CA ASP A 186 17.69 -21.28 -9.06
C ASP A 186 16.71 -20.57 -10.01
N GLY A 187 16.73 -19.24 -10.05
CA GLY A 187 15.84 -18.42 -10.89
C GLY A 187 14.47 -18.15 -10.27
N THR A 188 14.22 -18.57 -9.03
CA THR A 188 12.97 -18.32 -8.33
C THR A 188 12.93 -16.93 -7.68
N VAL A 189 11.72 -16.38 -7.53
CA VAL A 189 11.46 -15.11 -6.84
C VAL A 189 10.23 -15.30 -5.95
N HIS A 190 10.41 -15.18 -4.64
CA HIS A 190 9.31 -15.28 -3.68
C HIS A 190 8.78 -13.90 -3.31
N ILE A 191 7.48 -13.69 -3.50
CA ILE A 191 6.81 -12.43 -3.14
C ILE A 191 5.54 -12.75 -2.38
N HIS A 192 5.37 -12.12 -1.23
CA HIS A 192 4.20 -12.30 -0.38
C HIS A 192 3.44 -10.99 -0.22
N PHE A 193 2.15 -11.01 -0.55
CA PHE A 193 1.27 -9.86 -0.40
C PHE A 193 0.33 -10.05 0.79
N THR A 194 0.23 -9.04 1.67
CA THR A 194 -0.94 -8.96 2.57
C THR A 194 -2.04 -8.16 1.90
N VAL A 195 -3.25 -8.71 1.86
CA VAL A 195 -4.40 -8.12 1.17
C VAL A 195 -5.59 -8.03 2.13
N SER A 196 -6.54 -7.14 1.83
CA SER A 196 -7.80 -7.12 2.58
C SER A 196 -8.73 -8.21 2.06
N PRO A 197 -9.62 -8.79 2.91
CA PRO A 197 -10.58 -9.82 2.47
C PRO A 197 -11.43 -9.37 1.27
N GLN A 198 -11.79 -8.08 1.24
CA GLN A 198 -12.62 -7.47 0.19
C GLN A 198 -11.91 -7.37 -1.17
N HIS A 199 -10.57 -7.39 -1.19
CA HIS A 199 -9.77 -7.17 -2.39
C HIS A 199 -8.87 -8.36 -2.74
N GLU A 200 -8.86 -9.43 -1.94
CA GLU A 200 -8.03 -10.61 -2.18
C GLU A 200 -8.26 -11.19 -3.58
N ALA A 201 -9.52 -11.44 -3.94
CA ALA A 201 -9.86 -12.08 -5.21
C ALA A 201 -9.39 -11.26 -6.42
N SER A 202 -9.60 -9.94 -6.40
CA SER A 202 -9.22 -9.07 -7.52
C SER A 202 -7.70 -8.89 -7.62
N ILE A 203 -7.00 -8.76 -6.49
CA ILE A 203 -5.54 -8.66 -6.48
C ILE A 203 -4.90 -9.95 -6.97
N ARG A 204 -5.36 -11.11 -6.46
CA ARG A 204 -4.86 -12.42 -6.88
C ARG A 204 -5.10 -12.65 -8.36
N ALA A 205 -6.30 -12.35 -8.86
CA ALA A 205 -6.63 -12.49 -10.27
C ALA A 205 -5.72 -11.63 -11.16
N HIS A 206 -5.49 -10.37 -10.80
CA HIS A 206 -4.60 -9.49 -11.55
C HIS A 206 -3.15 -10.01 -11.54
N ALA A 207 -2.63 -10.39 -10.38
CA ALA A 207 -1.28 -10.95 -10.25
C ALA A 207 -1.09 -12.20 -11.12
N MET A 208 -2.06 -13.12 -11.11
CA MET A 208 -2.03 -14.33 -11.94
C MET A 208 -2.16 -14.05 -13.44
N ALA A 209 -2.88 -12.99 -13.83
CA ALA A 209 -3.01 -12.61 -15.24
C ALA A 209 -1.69 -12.08 -15.83
N VAL A 210 -0.85 -11.41 -15.02
CA VAL A 210 0.40 -10.79 -15.48
C VAL A 210 1.65 -11.63 -15.19
N VAL A 211 1.58 -12.62 -14.29
CA VAL A 211 2.75 -13.37 -13.84
C VAL A 211 3.50 -14.03 -15.00
N SER A 212 2.79 -14.71 -15.90
CA SER A 212 3.42 -15.50 -16.97
C SER A 212 4.20 -14.63 -17.96
N SER A 213 3.69 -13.44 -18.31
CA SER A 213 4.38 -12.53 -19.22
C SER A 213 5.64 -11.95 -18.58
N LEU A 214 5.59 -11.67 -17.27
CA LEU A 214 6.75 -11.19 -16.52
C LEU A 214 7.78 -12.28 -16.26
N GLU A 215 7.37 -13.53 -15.99
CA GLU A 215 8.28 -14.68 -15.91
C GLU A 215 9.09 -14.83 -17.20
N GLN A 216 8.41 -14.79 -18.35
CA GLN A 216 9.07 -14.86 -19.65
C GLN A 216 10.00 -13.67 -19.90
N ARG A 217 9.54 -12.44 -19.59
CA ARG A 217 10.32 -11.22 -19.82
C ARG A 217 11.61 -11.17 -19.00
N TYR A 218 11.57 -11.60 -17.74
CA TYR A 218 12.70 -11.49 -16.82
C TYR A 218 13.47 -12.81 -16.63
N GLY A 219 13.00 -13.92 -17.20
CA GLY A 219 13.64 -15.23 -17.08
C GLY A 219 13.67 -15.71 -15.64
N VAL A 220 12.54 -15.59 -14.93
CA VAL A 220 12.37 -15.99 -13.53
C VAL A 220 11.12 -16.83 -13.34
N LYS A 221 11.03 -17.53 -12.20
CA LYS A 221 9.80 -18.19 -11.74
C LYS A 221 9.28 -17.52 -10.48
N TYR A 222 8.05 -17.01 -10.49
CA TYR A 222 7.48 -16.38 -9.31
C TYR A 222 6.73 -17.39 -8.43
N HIS A 223 6.98 -17.30 -7.13
CA HIS A 223 6.18 -17.94 -6.08
C HIS A 223 5.43 -16.84 -5.31
N LEU A 224 4.13 -16.68 -5.63
CA LEU A 224 3.30 -15.65 -5.03
C LEU A 224 2.52 -16.19 -3.83
N GLY A 225 2.83 -15.66 -2.65
CA GLY A 225 2.08 -15.86 -1.42
C GLY A 225 1.06 -14.74 -1.20
N PHE A 226 -0.07 -15.08 -0.58
CA PHE A 226 -1.09 -14.12 -0.18
C PHE A 226 -1.57 -14.46 1.22
N SER A 227 -1.60 -13.48 2.11
CA SER A 227 -2.29 -13.59 3.39
C SER A 227 -3.29 -12.46 3.57
N LEU A 228 -4.33 -12.73 4.36
CA LEU A 228 -5.25 -11.68 4.77
C LEU A 228 -4.59 -10.84 5.84
N GLN A 229 -4.71 -9.52 5.74
CA GLN A 229 -4.41 -8.65 6.86
C GLN A 229 -5.34 -9.02 8.02
N SER A 230 -4.76 -9.35 9.18
CA SER A 230 -5.56 -9.76 10.32
C SER A 230 -6.44 -8.61 10.85
N PRO A 231 -7.77 -8.77 10.91
CA PRO A 231 -8.67 -7.81 11.55
C PRO A 231 -8.33 -7.58 13.02
N SER A 232 -7.66 -8.53 13.67
CA SER A 232 -7.17 -8.42 15.07
C SER A 232 -6.17 -7.28 15.29
N THR A 233 -5.69 -6.68 14.20
CA THR A 233 -4.80 -5.51 14.25
C THR A 233 -5.55 -4.20 14.10
N ASP A 234 -6.86 -4.21 13.89
CA ASP A 234 -7.64 -2.99 13.77
C ASP A 234 -7.82 -2.29 15.12
N THR A 235 -7.92 -0.96 15.06
CA THR A 235 -8.26 -0.12 16.20
C THR A 235 -9.72 0.33 16.10
N ILE A 236 -10.43 0.31 17.22
CA ILE A 236 -11.77 0.87 17.34
C ILE A 236 -11.74 2.38 17.07
N ALA A 237 -12.65 2.88 16.24
CA ALA A 237 -12.78 4.31 16.01
C ALA A 237 -13.38 4.99 17.24
N ALA A 238 -12.93 6.20 17.55
CA ALA A 238 -13.44 6.99 18.67
C ALA A 238 -14.10 8.30 18.21
N ARG A 239 -15.05 8.78 19.02
CA ARG A 239 -15.59 10.14 18.96
C ARG A 239 -14.57 11.12 19.58
N LEU A 240 -14.83 12.41 19.41
CA LEU A 240 -13.98 13.47 19.96
C LEU A 240 -13.92 13.46 21.50
N ASP A 241 -14.90 12.85 22.16
CA ASP A 241 -14.95 12.66 23.61
C ASP A 241 -14.22 11.40 24.10
N GLY A 242 -13.58 10.64 23.18
CA GLY A 242 -12.87 9.39 23.48
C GLY A 242 -13.77 8.15 23.54
N SER A 243 -15.09 8.29 23.44
CA SER A 243 -16.00 7.14 23.44
C SER A 243 -15.99 6.39 22.09
N PRO A 244 -16.26 5.07 22.07
CA PRO A 244 -16.34 4.31 20.82
C PRO A 244 -17.33 4.90 19.81
N TYR A 245 -16.88 5.08 18.57
CA TYR A 245 -17.72 5.45 17.45
C TYR A 245 -18.51 4.22 16.97
N ARG A 246 -19.82 4.42 16.76
CA ARG A 246 -20.74 3.39 16.32
C ARG A 246 -21.43 3.80 15.01
N ASP A 247 -21.72 2.82 14.17
CA ASP A 247 -22.50 3.01 12.94
C ASP A 247 -24.00 3.23 13.24
N THR A 248 -24.81 3.45 12.19
CA THR A 248 -26.26 3.65 12.33
C THR A 248 -27.00 2.43 12.87
N ALA A 249 -26.38 1.23 12.82
CA ALA A 249 -26.91 0.00 13.39
C ALA A 249 -26.42 -0.24 14.83
N GLY A 250 -25.67 0.70 15.40
CA GLY A 250 -25.13 0.61 16.76
C GLY A 250 -23.89 -0.28 16.89
N ARG A 251 -23.29 -0.76 15.79
CA ARG A 251 -22.08 -1.61 15.83
C ARG A 251 -20.82 -0.76 15.96
N PHE A 252 -19.76 -1.33 16.53
CA PHE A 252 -18.46 -0.67 16.52
C PHE A 252 -17.93 -0.50 15.11
N VAL A 253 -17.22 0.60 14.89
CA VAL A 253 -16.49 0.85 13.64
C VAL A 253 -15.01 0.64 13.89
N PHE A 254 -14.43 -0.32 13.18
CA PHE A 254 -12.99 -0.60 13.21
C PHE A 254 -12.27 0.10 12.08
N ARG A 255 -10.99 0.42 12.30
CA ARG A 255 -10.08 0.98 11.30
C ARG A 255 -8.74 0.23 11.36
N PRO A 256 -8.13 -0.10 10.22
CA PRO A 256 -6.80 -0.68 10.20
C PRO A 256 -5.78 0.16 10.97
N ALA A 257 -5.09 -0.44 11.95
CA ALA A 257 -4.08 0.24 12.76
C ALA A 257 -2.73 0.36 12.02
N GLY A 258 -2.75 0.97 10.83
CA GLY A 258 -1.54 1.24 10.04
C GLY A 258 -0.56 0.06 9.95
N HIS A 259 0.74 0.35 9.96
CA HIS A 259 1.83 -0.64 9.85
C HIS A 259 2.07 -1.45 11.14
N GLY A 260 1.29 -1.27 12.21
CA GLY A 260 1.50 -1.95 13.49
C GLY A 260 1.37 -3.48 13.44
N ALA A 261 0.68 -3.99 12.42
CA ALA A 261 0.53 -5.42 12.10
C ALA A 261 1.79 -6.08 11.50
N LEU A 262 2.86 -5.32 11.25
CA LEU A 262 4.00 -5.81 10.49
C LEU A 262 4.67 -7.01 11.16
N LEU A 263 4.89 -6.98 12.48
CA LEU A 263 5.59 -8.05 13.19
C LEU A 263 4.82 -9.39 13.14
N GLU A 264 3.51 -9.36 13.31
CA GLU A 264 2.65 -10.55 13.16
C GLU A 264 2.63 -11.06 11.73
N ASN A 265 2.64 -10.17 10.74
CA ASN A 265 2.71 -10.58 9.35
C ASN A 265 4.09 -11.15 8.98
N LEU A 266 5.17 -10.67 9.60
CA LEU A 266 6.52 -11.17 9.37
C LEU A 266 6.77 -12.51 10.06
N SER A 267 6.17 -12.75 11.23
CA SER A 267 6.37 -14.00 11.98
C SER A 267 5.83 -15.24 11.28
N VAL A 268 4.91 -15.04 10.32
CA VAL A 268 4.35 -16.12 9.49
C VAL A 268 5.08 -16.28 8.15
N LEU A 269 6.04 -15.41 7.82
CA LEU A 269 6.81 -15.54 6.59
C LEU A 269 7.96 -16.52 6.78
N GLU A 270 8.15 -17.35 5.77
CA GLU A 270 9.37 -18.14 5.63
C GLU A 270 10.38 -17.32 4.83
N GLY A 271 11.61 -17.22 5.35
CA GLY A 271 12.70 -16.49 4.70
C GLY A 271 13.74 -16.01 5.70
N GLU A 272 15.01 -16.28 5.41
CA GLU A 272 16.14 -15.76 6.18
C GLU A 272 16.39 -14.27 5.89
N LEU A 273 16.05 -13.82 4.67
CA LEU A 273 16.12 -12.44 4.23
C LEU A 273 14.75 -11.94 3.77
N VAL A 274 14.29 -10.82 4.32
CA VAL A 274 12.98 -10.24 3.96
C VAL A 274 13.12 -8.81 3.47
N PHE A 275 12.70 -8.56 2.22
CA PHE A 275 12.57 -7.20 1.69
C PHE A 275 11.17 -6.68 1.95
N ILE A 276 11.04 -5.59 2.71
CA ILE A 276 9.73 -5.02 3.06
C ILE A 276 9.55 -3.71 2.28
N LYS A 277 8.48 -3.63 1.48
CA LYS A 277 8.18 -2.40 0.73
C LYS A 277 6.68 -2.17 0.63
N ASN A 278 6.22 -0.94 0.89
CA ASN A 278 4.82 -0.58 0.73
C ASN A 278 4.36 -0.72 -0.72
N ILE A 279 3.11 -1.13 -0.93
CA ILE A 279 2.52 -1.32 -2.26
C ILE A 279 2.62 -0.11 -3.19
N ASP A 280 2.64 1.11 -2.65
CA ASP A 280 2.69 2.37 -3.41
C ASP A 280 4.08 3.00 -3.46
N ASN A 281 5.10 2.32 -2.95
CA ASN A 281 6.47 2.79 -2.96
C ASN A 281 7.29 1.92 -3.91
N VAL A 282 7.23 2.21 -5.21
CA VAL A 282 8.09 1.59 -6.22
C VAL A 282 8.54 2.70 -7.17
N ALA A 283 9.82 2.73 -7.55
CA ALA A 283 10.30 3.71 -8.51
C ALA A 283 10.00 3.29 -9.97
N PRO A 284 9.89 4.24 -10.92
CA PRO A 284 9.80 3.94 -12.35
C PRO A 284 11.05 3.23 -12.88
N ASP A 285 10.93 2.48 -13.98
CA ASP A 285 12.03 1.69 -14.58
C ASP A 285 13.37 2.46 -14.71
N ARG A 286 13.33 3.73 -15.14
CA ARG A 286 14.52 4.59 -15.27
C ARG A 286 15.34 4.77 -13.98
N LEU A 287 14.71 4.58 -12.82
CA LEU A 287 15.33 4.72 -11.50
C LEU A 287 15.52 3.38 -10.79
N LYS A 288 14.96 2.26 -11.29
CA LYS A 288 14.97 0.97 -10.58
C LYS A 288 16.37 0.40 -10.38
N ALA A 289 17.25 0.49 -11.38
CA ALA A 289 18.63 0.01 -11.25
C ALA A 289 19.40 0.82 -10.18
N GLN A 290 19.16 2.13 -10.13
CA GLN A 290 19.72 3.00 -9.11
C GLN A 290 19.10 2.76 -7.74
N GLU A 291 17.81 2.44 -7.64
CA GLU A 291 17.14 2.15 -6.37
C GLU A 291 17.57 0.79 -5.81
N ALA A 292 17.69 -0.24 -6.65
CA ALA A 292 18.20 -1.55 -6.26
C ALA A 292 19.62 -1.46 -5.66
N THR A 293 20.43 -0.54 -6.18
CA THR A 293 21.81 -0.30 -5.70
C THR A 293 21.85 0.70 -4.54
N GLY A 294 21.05 1.78 -4.62
CA GLY A 294 21.10 2.95 -3.74
C GLY A 294 20.34 2.79 -2.43
N SER A 295 19.31 1.94 -2.38
CA SER A 295 18.64 1.58 -1.13
C SER A 295 19.56 0.89 -0.12
N LEU A 296 20.70 0.36 -0.59
CA LEU A 296 21.75 -0.25 0.23
C LEU A 296 22.80 0.77 0.72
N GLN A 297 22.93 1.95 0.09
CA GLN A 297 23.96 2.94 0.47
C GLN A 297 23.78 3.49 1.88
N HIS A 298 22.55 3.46 2.41
CA HIS A 298 22.23 3.91 3.76
C HIS A 298 21.45 2.82 4.48
N ALA A 299 22.14 2.03 5.30
CA ALA A 299 21.53 0.97 6.10
C ALA A 299 21.20 1.47 7.51
N GLY A 300 19.99 1.21 7.98
CA GLY A 300 19.61 1.45 9.38
C GLY A 300 20.04 0.29 10.27
N ARG A 301 20.72 0.55 11.39
CA ARG A 301 21.00 -0.49 12.39
C ARG A 301 19.81 -0.59 13.34
N ALA A 302 19.01 -1.65 13.23
CA ALA A 302 18.02 -1.98 14.26
C ALA A 302 18.78 -2.54 15.48
N GLY A 303 18.97 -1.70 16.50
CA GLY A 303 19.41 -2.17 17.81
C GLY A 303 18.23 -2.87 18.49
N TRP A 304 18.39 -4.16 18.77
CA TRP A 304 17.56 -4.87 19.73
C TRP A 304 18.16 -4.69 21.12
#